data_AF-A0A2B7Y8Z7-F1
#
_entry.id   AF-A0A2B7Y8Z7-F1
#
_cell.length_a   1.000
_cell.length_b   1.000
_cell.length_c   1.000
_cell.angle_alpha   90.00
_cell.angle_beta   90.00
_cell.angle_gamma   90.00
#
_symmetry.space_group_name_H-M   'P 1'
#
loop_
_entity.id
_entity.type
_entity.pdbx_description
1 polymer ?
#
loop_
_entity_poly.entity_id
_entity_poly.type
_entity_poly.pdbx_seq_one_letter_code
_entity_poly.pdbx_strand_id
1 'polypeptide(L)'
;MPLLSERKQQQSNEIRPNVEEAECLVSSGFNSFNKENSEGNLAMHFLAAENPDPRLVRFCLEKGTGVNHKDRNNQTVLLNLIRNLKEFSWLAWDIIDSINICLAAGADVFSSDGCLCPCAPSGCLSPSAFDMCFATNVVFRVRPHVVWTIEWMSLVEEYRGEKAAKKMVLSFLRRVLSDKHDITHVCCHRGHDLILDCPFWHKRYDPIPEEDALEIVDEENEFVNRLEEEMDRLASESYQQLKSRWSLAMKELVRRYINNTEKKHSEHDRIRRNINVRIDECRSKRKDQVLVPHIIFASPLIWANPASEAIAEYVFWLEHEYCRVQQRQSPENTQREEKEGWYERRVSWILEIMAAVKVETDAIVQDLKKMTIEESRTEKVDQDAIINHFLTSCSSYAPESGYEANLESMWL
;
A
#
# COMPACT_ATOMS: atom_id res chain seq x y z
N MET A 1 14.99 24.78 23.00
CA MET A 1 14.21 23.55 23.30
C MET A 1 14.18 22.73 22.03
N PRO A 2 14.49 21.43 22.06
CA PRO A 2 14.45 20.61 20.85
C PRO A 2 13.04 20.61 20.27
N LEU A 3 12.94 20.53 18.94
CA LEU A 3 11.66 20.43 18.23
C LEU A 3 10.90 19.17 18.71
N LEU A 4 9.56 19.19 18.65
CA LEU A 4 8.73 18.05 19.07
C LEU A 4 9.07 16.75 18.30
N SER A 5 9.61 16.89 17.09
CA SER A 5 10.17 15.80 16.27
C SER A 5 11.42 15.21 16.88
N GLU A 6 12.38 16.04 17.31
CA GLU A 6 13.64 15.60 17.95
C GLU A 6 13.39 14.94 19.31
N ARG A 7 12.40 15.41 20.08
CA ARG A 7 11.98 14.75 21.33
C ARG A 7 11.33 13.39 21.08
N LYS A 8 10.51 13.25 20.03
CA LYS A 8 9.97 11.93 19.64
C LYS A 8 11.07 11.00 19.14
N GLN A 9 12.06 11.50 18.40
CA GLN A 9 13.20 10.74 17.92
C GLN A 9 14.10 10.27 19.08
N GLN A 10 14.45 11.16 20.02
CA GLN A 10 15.23 10.84 21.22
C GLN A 10 14.49 9.90 22.19
N GLN A 11 13.19 10.12 22.42
CA GLN A 11 12.39 9.27 23.31
C GLN A 11 12.06 7.90 22.69
N SER A 12 12.02 7.80 21.36
CA SER A 12 11.87 6.52 20.63
C SER A 12 13.14 5.67 20.62
N ASN A 13 14.30 6.22 20.97
CA ASN A 13 15.58 5.49 20.98
C ASN A 13 15.89 4.81 22.33
N GLU A 14 15.17 5.13 23.41
CA GLU A 14 15.52 4.64 24.76
C GLU A 14 15.02 3.22 25.09
N ILE A 15 14.06 2.64 24.34
CA ILE A 15 13.65 1.23 24.49
C ILE A 15 13.20 0.67 23.13
N ARG A 16 14.13 0.35 22.23
CA ARG A 16 13.83 -0.44 21.03
C ARG A 16 14.37 -1.85 21.21
N PRO A 17 13.56 -2.90 21.01
CA PRO A 17 14.06 -4.27 20.98
C PRO A 17 15.21 -4.35 19.98
N ASN A 18 16.31 -4.94 20.39
CA ASN A 18 17.47 -5.19 19.53
C ASN A 18 17.93 -6.64 19.64
N VAL A 19 18.80 -7.04 18.72
CA VAL A 19 19.26 -8.43 18.62
C VAL A 19 20.06 -8.81 19.86
N GLU A 20 20.86 -7.90 20.39
CA GLU A 20 21.72 -8.12 21.55
C GLU A 20 20.89 -8.44 22.82
N GLU A 21 19.79 -7.72 23.03
CA GLU A 21 18.82 -8.01 24.10
C GLU A 21 18.12 -9.35 23.89
N ALA A 22 17.73 -9.66 22.65
CA ALA A 22 17.10 -10.94 22.31
C ALA A 22 18.06 -12.13 22.53
N GLU A 23 19.34 -11.97 22.19
CA GLU A 23 20.40 -12.94 22.46
C GLU A 23 20.64 -13.12 23.97
N CYS A 24 20.63 -12.04 24.74
CA CYS A 24 20.74 -12.09 26.19
C CYS A 24 19.57 -12.86 26.83
N LEU A 25 18.34 -12.66 26.35
CA LEU A 25 17.15 -13.41 26.79
C LEU A 25 17.32 -14.91 26.51
N VAL A 26 17.77 -15.27 25.29
CA VAL A 26 18.01 -16.68 24.93
C VAL A 26 19.12 -17.28 25.78
N SER A 27 20.21 -16.55 26.01
CA SER A 27 21.33 -16.99 26.86
C SER A 27 20.91 -17.16 28.32
N SER A 28 19.88 -16.43 28.76
CA SER A 28 19.25 -16.55 30.08
C SER A 28 18.21 -17.69 30.15
N GLY A 29 18.04 -18.47 29.08
CA GLY A 29 17.18 -19.65 29.03
C GLY A 29 15.84 -19.46 28.32
N PHE A 30 15.56 -18.30 27.74
CA PHE A 30 14.34 -18.11 26.94
C PHE A 30 14.38 -18.94 25.65
N ASN A 31 13.36 -19.76 25.43
CA ASN A 31 13.24 -20.61 24.24
C ASN A 31 11.81 -20.67 23.68
N SER A 32 10.90 -19.84 24.18
CA SER A 32 9.46 -19.92 23.93
C SER A 32 9.00 -19.00 22.81
N PHE A 33 9.63 -19.10 21.63
CA PHE A 33 9.39 -18.21 20.48
C PHE A 33 7.99 -18.36 19.85
N ASN A 34 7.38 -19.55 19.97
CA ASN A 34 6.00 -19.81 19.53
C ASN A 34 4.98 -19.69 20.67
N LYS A 35 5.32 -19.03 21.78
CA LYS A 35 4.35 -18.80 22.86
C LYS A 35 3.40 -17.68 22.45
N GLU A 36 2.14 -18.04 22.29
CA GLU A 36 1.05 -17.11 22.04
C GLU A 36 0.67 -16.34 23.31
N ASN A 37 0.32 -15.06 23.12
CA ASN A 37 -0.38 -14.27 24.13
C ASN A 37 -1.91 -14.54 24.10
N SER A 38 -2.69 -13.76 24.85
CA SER A 38 -4.16 -13.88 24.88
C SER A 38 -4.87 -13.55 23.56
N GLU A 39 -4.17 -12.97 22.59
CA GLU A 39 -4.68 -12.62 21.26
C GLU A 39 -4.20 -13.60 20.19
N GLY A 40 -3.45 -14.65 20.56
CA GLY A 40 -2.83 -15.56 19.60
C GLY A 40 -1.58 -14.98 18.92
N ASN A 41 -1.10 -13.81 19.34
CA ASN A 41 0.09 -13.18 18.79
C ASN A 41 1.35 -13.87 19.29
N LEU A 42 2.27 -14.19 18.36
CA LEU A 42 3.66 -14.52 18.66
C LEU A 42 4.49 -13.24 18.85
N ALA A 43 5.68 -13.34 19.44
CA ALA A 43 6.60 -12.21 19.57
C ALA A 43 6.86 -11.49 18.22
N MET A 44 6.99 -12.25 17.13
CA MET A 44 7.17 -11.70 15.78
C MET A 44 5.98 -10.85 15.28
N HIS A 45 4.75 -11.09 15.75
CA HIS A 45 3.61 -10.25 15.36
C HIS A 45 3.77 -8.82 15.86
N PHE A 46 4.28 -8.65 17.09
CA PHE A 46 4.58 -7.35 17.69
C PHE A 46 5.75 -6.66 17.00
N LEU A 47 6.84 -7.40 16.75
CA LEU A 47 8.01 -6.86 16.05
C LEU A 47 7.63 -6.34 14.65
N ALA A 48 6.80 -7.09 13.91
CA ALA A 48 6.34 -6.68 12.60
C ALA A 48 5.40 -5.46 12.60
N ALA A 49 4.62 -5.27 13.66
CA ALA A 49 3.57 -4.24 13.74
C ALA A 49 4.07 -2.87 14.24
N GLU A 50 5.13 -2.81 15.04
CA GLU A 50 5.58 -1.55 15.64
C GLU A 50 6.80 -0.94 14.93
N ASN A 51 7.89 -1.71 14.82
CA ASN A 51 9.15 -1.24 14.25
C ASN A 51 9.96 -2.46 13.77
N PRO A 52 9.63 -3.00 12.58
CA PRO A 52 10.29 -4.20 12.08
C PRO A 52 11.79 -3.97 11.94
N ASP A 53 12.61 -4.72 12.67
CA ASP A 53 14.04 -4.82 12.44
C ASP A 53 14.31 -6.14 11.70
N PRO A 54 14.81 -6.12 10.45
CA PRO A 54 15.10 -7.32 9.66
C PRO A 54 15.98 -8.33 10.41
N ARG A 55 16.91 -7.85 11.25
CA ARG A 55 17.82 -8.72 12.01
C ARG A 55 17.08 -9.45 13.12
N LEU A 56 16.13 -8.80 13.78
CA LEU A 56 15.26 -9.46 14.78
C LEU A 56 14.27 -10.43 14.12
N VAL A 57 13.69 -10.07 12.98
CA VAL A 57 12.81 -10.96 12.21
C VAL A 57 13.58 -12.23 11.82
N ARG A 58 14.80 -12.09 11.29
CA ARG A 58 15.69 -13.21 11.00
C ARG A 58 16.00 -14.05 12.24
N PHE A 59 16.42 -13.40 13.31
CA PHE A 59 16.75 -14.07 14.58
C PHE A 59 15.58 -14.92 15.09
N CYS A 60 14.37 -14.37 15.12
CA CYS A 60 13.20 -15.12 15.58
C CYS A 60 12.89 -16.33 14.69
N LEU A 61 13.05 -16.21 13.36
CA LEU A 61 12.85 -17.33 12.43
C LEU A 61 13.92 -18.42 12.61
N GLU A 62 15.19 -18.04 12.81
CA GLU A 62 16.28 -18.98 13.12
C GLU A 62 16.07 -19.72 14.45
N LYS A 63 15.37 -19.11 15.40
CA LYS A 63 14.96 -19.75 16.66
C LYS A 63 13.67 -20.58 16.55
N GLY A 64 13.14 -20.75 15.33
CA GLY A 64 12.03 -21.66 15.04
C GLY A 64 10.64 -21.04 15.18
N THR A 65 10.52 -19.71 15.09
CA THR A 65 9.20 -19.07 15.05
C THR A 65 8.43 -19.49 13.80
N GLY A 66 7.15 -19.87 13.96
CA GLY A 66 6.26 -20.22 12.85
C GLY A 66 5.91 -19.01 11.99
N VAL A 67 6.53 -18.88 10.82
CA VAL A 67 6.31 -17.75 9.89
C VAL A 67 4.86 -17.60 9.42
N ASN A 68 4.13 -18.73 9.35
CA ASN A 68 2.72 -18.80 8.91
C ASN A 68 1.72 -18.86 10.07
N HIS A 69 2.17 -18.60 11.30
CA HIS A 69 1.28 -18.53 12.45
C HIS A 69 0.23 -17.45 12.24
N LYS A 70 -1.02 -17.76 12.60
CA LYS A 70 -2.16 -16.84 12.56
C LYS A 70 -2.55 -16.46 13.99
N ASP A 71 -2.66 -15.16 14.25
CA ASP A 71 -3.30 -14.67 15.47
C ASP A 71 -4.81 -14.99 15.48
N ARG A 72 -5.51 -14.61 16.56
CA ARG A 72 -6.98 -14.81 16.65
C ARG A 72 -7.77 -14.02 15.59
N ASN A 73 -7.15 -13.04 14.94
CA ASN A 73 -7.73 -12.26 13.86
C ASN A 73 -7.30 -12.79 12.47
N ASN A 74 -6.77 -14.02 12.39
CA ASN A 74 -6.22 -14.64 11.18
C ASN A 74 -5.09 -13.83 10.51
N GLN A 75 -4.38 -13.00 11.26
CA GLN A 75 -3.25 -12.22 10.76
C GLN A 75 -1.96 -13.00 10.89
N THR A 76 -1.15 -12.97 9.84
CA THR A 76 0.22 -13.48 9.86
C THR A 76 1.20 -12.34 10.06
N VAL A 77 2.44 -12.67 10.44
CA VAL A 77 3.55 -11.71 10.49
C VAL A 77 3.70 -10.97 9.15
N LEU A 78 3.61 -11.70 8.04
CA LEU A 78 3.72 -11.13 6.69
C LEU A 78 2.64 -10.06 6.44
N LEU A 79 1.40 -10.30 6.86
CA LEU A 79 0.31 -9.34 6.66
C LEU A 79 0.50 -8.07 7.51
N ASN A 80 1.02 -8.19 8.73
CA ASN A 80 1.37 -7.04 9.58
C ASN A 80 2.50 -6.21 8.97
N LEU A 81 3.54 -6.85 8.44
CA LEU A 81 4.64 -6.17 7.74
C LEU A 81 4.12 -5.36 6.55
N ILE A 82 3.31 -5.97 5.68
CA ILE A 82 2.74 -5.28 4.50
C ILE A 82 1.97 -4.04 4.95
N ARG A 83 1.11 -4.14 5.97
CA ARG A 83 0.34 -2.99 6.47
C ARG A 83 1.19 -1.84 7.00
N ASN A 84 2.41 -2.12 7.42
CA ASN A 84 3.33 -1.09 7.90
C ASN A 84 3.96 -0.26 6.79
N LEU A 85 3.77 -0.61 5.51
CA LEU A 85 4.08 0.26 4.36
C LEU A 85 3.08 1.43 4.19
N LYS A 86 2.26 1.72 5.20
CA LYS A 86 1.23 2.78 5.20
C LYS A 86 1.79 4.20 5.15
N GLU A 87 3.01 4.40 5.63
CA GLU A 87 3.70 5.69 5.64
C GLU A 87 5.07 5.52 5.00
N PHE A 88 5.33 6.26 3.91
CA PHE A 88 6.64 6.24 3.31
C PHE A 88 7.65 7.00 4.18
N SER A 89 8.61 6.27 4.73
CA SER A 89 9.66 6.77 5.62
C SER A 89 10.90 5.88 5.54
N TRP A 90 11.95 6.20 6.30
CA TRP A 90 13.15 5.38 6.45
C TRP A 90 12.86 3.92 6.86
N LEU A 91 11.68 3.64 7.43
CA LEU A 91 11.25 2.30 7.82
C LEU A 91 10.88 1.40 6.63
N ALA A 92 10.58 1.98 5.45
CA ALA A 92 10.16 1.22 4.27
C ALA A 92 11.19 0.13 3.87
N TRP A 93 12.48 0.45 3.95
CA TRP A 93 13.57 -0.48 3.69
C TRP A 93 13.56 -1.67 4.66
N ASP A 94 13.46 -1.39 5.96
CA ASP A 94 13.42 -2.43 6.99
C ASP A 94 12.16 -3.31 6.89
N ILE A 95 11.03 -2.72 6.51
CA ILE A 95 9.80 -3.49 6.25
C ILE A 95 10.01 -4.43 5.06
N ILE A 96 10.56 -3.93 3.95
CA ILE A 96 10.74 -4.73 2.73
C ILE A 96 11.81 -5.80 2.94
N ASP A 97 12.90 -5.49 3.63
CA ASP A 97 13.93 -6.46 4.03
C ASP A 97 13.32 -7.55 4.93
N SER A 98 12.43 -7.18 5.86
CA SER A 98 11.69 -8.12 6.71
C SER A 98 10.71 -8.99 5.91
N ILE A 99 10.00 -8.41 4.93
CA ILE A 99 9.11 -9.15 4.02
C ILE A 99 9.92 -10.18 3.23
N ASN A 100 11.05 -9.77 2.64
CA ASN A 100 11.97 -10.67 1.94
C ASN A 100 12.41 -11.84 2.81
N ILE A 101 12.79 -11.58 4.07
CA ILE A 101 13.18 -12.62 5.03
C ILE A 101 12.03 -13.59 5.30
N CYS A 102 10.80 -13.10 5.52
CA CYS A 102 9.63 -13.95 5.71
C CYS A 102 9.32 -14.79 4.45
N LEU A 103 9.41 -14.20 3.25
CA LEU A 103 9.19 -14.90 1.98
C LEU A 103 10.24 -16.00 1.74
N ALA A 104 11.50 -15.72 2.04
CA ALA A 104 12.60 -16.70 2.00
C ALA A 104 12.36 -17.85 2.99
N ALA A 105 11.79 -17.56 4.16
CA ALA A 105 11.42 -18.56 5.17
C ALA A 105 10.13 -19.34 4.86
N GLY A 106 9.51 -19.13 3.70
CA GLY A 106 8.31 -19.87 3.27
C GLY A 106 6.99 -19.27 3.75
N ALA A 107 6.93 -17.96 3.99
CA ALA A 107 5.67 -17.28 4.28
C ALA A 107 4.63 -17.52 3.17
N ASP A 108 3.41 -17.87 3.55
CA ASP A 108 2.30 -18.09 2.63
C ASP A 108 1.70 -16.75 2.20
N VAL A 109 1.93 -16.40 0.94
CA VAL A 109 1.40 -15.18 0.31
C VAL A 109 -0.12 -15.25 0.09
N PHE A 110 -0.70 -16.45 0.17
CA PHE A 110 -2.12 -16.71 0.00
C PHE A 110 -2.85 -17.01 1.32
N SER A 111 -2.23 -16.71 2.45
CA SER A 111 -2.91 -16.81 3.75
C SER A 111 -4.09 -15.83 3.78
N SER A 112 -5.31 -16.38 3.84
CA SER A 112 -6.56 -15.62 3.97
C SER A 112 -7.17 -15.68 5.38
N ASP A 113 -8.10 -14.77 5.64
CA ASP A 113 -9.06 -14.90 6.74
C ASP A 113 -10.33 -15.67 6.29
N GLY A 114 -11.35 -15.72 7.15
CA GLY A 114 -12.65 -16.34 6.84
C GLY A 114 -13.66 -15.40 6.18
N CYS A 115 -13.23 -14.33 5.53
CA CYS A 115 -14.12 -13.34 4.92
C CYS A 115 -14.94 -13.95 3.76
N LEU A 116 -16.23 -13.60 3.69
CA LEU A 116 -17.18 -14.07 2.67
C LEU A 116 -17.44 -13.05 1.55
N CYS A 117 -16.70 -11.94 1.53
CA CYS A 117 -16.94 -10.86 0.61
C CYS A 117 -16.68 -11.28 -0.85
N PRO A 118 -17.57 -10.95 -1.81
CA PRO A 118 -17.37 -11.31 -3.22
C PRO A 118 -16.05 -10.82 -3.81
N CYS A 119 -15.47 -9.74 -3.26
CA CYS A 119 -14.16 -9.24 -3.67
C CYS A 119 -12.99 -10.21 -3.37
N ALA A 120 -13.20 -11.21 -2.50
CA ALA A 120 -12.22 -12.21 -2.12
C ALA A 120 -12.92 -13.52 -1.67
N PRO A 121 -13.41 -14.36 -2.61
CA PRO A 121 -14.27 -15.52 -2.33
C PRO A 121 -13.56 -16.65 -1.55
N SER A 122 -12.24 -16.59 -1.43
CA SER A 122 -11.44 -17.51 -0.60
C SER A 122 -10.95 -16.87 0.70
N GLY A 123 -11.59 -15.78 1.14
CA GLY A 123 -11.15 -14.94 2.24
C GLY A 123 -10.20 -13.82 1.82
N CYS A 124 -10.09 -12.77 2.63
CA CYS A 124 -9.25 -11.62 2.35
C CYS A 124 -7.77 -12.01 2.39
N LEU A 125 -7.14 -11.93 1.23
CA LEU A 125 -5.71 -12.15 1.00
C LEU A 125 -4.90 -10.87 1.27
N SER A 126 -3.57 -10.92 1.07
CA SER A 126 -2.69 -9.77 1.19
C SER A 126 -3.08 -8.51 0.36
N PRO A 127 -3.79 -8.58 -0.78
CA PRO A 127 -4.35 -7.38 -1.40
C PRO A 127 -5.13 -6.52 -0.42
N SER A 128 -5.93 -7.13 0.47
CA SER A 128 -6.73 -6.44 1.49
C SER A 128 -5.93 -5.52 2.43
N ALA A 129 -4.61 -5.73 2.52
CA ALA A 129 -3.71 -4.86 3.26
C ALA A 129 -3.54 -3.47 2.65
N PHE A 130 -3.69 -3.34 1.33
CA PHE A 130 -3.47 -2.13 0.55
C PHE A 130 -4.74 -1.29 0.40
N ASP A 131 -4.54 0.02 0.39
CA ASP A 131 -5.56 1.00 0.02
C ASP A 131 -5.70 1.03 -1.51
N MET A 132 -6.89 0.71 -2.04
CA MET A 132 -7.15 0.68 -3.49
C MET A 132 -7.62 2.05 -3.99
N CYS A 133 -6.97 3.13 -3.55
CA CYS A 133 -7.28 4.49 -4.01
C CYS A 133 -6.03 5.39 -4.00
N PHE A 134 -6.16 6.56 -4.64
CA PHE A 134 -5.12 7.58 -4.71
C PHE A 134 -5.35 8.74 -3.71
N ALA A 135 -5.92 8.44 -2.54
CA ALA A 135 -6.17 9.46 -1.52
C ALA A 135 -4.86 10.05 -0.96
N THR A 136 -4.75 11.38 -0.96
CA THR A 136 -3.53 12.14 -0.64
C THR A 136 -3.42 12.60 0.83
N ASN A 137 -4.36 12.23 1.71
CA ASN A 137 -4.26 12.68 3.12
C ASN A 137 -3.23 11.84 3.89
N VAL A 138 -1.96 12.26 3.80
CA VAL A 138 -0.77 11.60 4.35
C VAL A 138 -0.84 11.44 5.88
N VAL A 139 -1.57 12.30 6.59
CA VAL A 139 -1.55 12.37 8.07
C VAL A 139 -2.29 11.19 8.74
N PHE A 140 -3.14 10.46 8.01
CA PHE A 140 -3.95 9.38 8.58
C PHE A 140 -4.02 8.11 7.70
N ARG A 141 -3.00 7.84 6.87
CA ARG A 141 -2.99 6.59 6.08
C ARG A 141 -2.85 5.37 7.00
N VAL A 142 -3.86 4.51 7.00
CA VAL A 142 -3.88 3.27 7.82
C VAL A 142 -3.39 2.06 7.03
N ARG A 143 -3.28 2.18 5.69
CA ARG A 143 -2.88 1.12 4.76
C ARG A 143 -1.85 1.64 3.75
N PRO A 144 -0.99 0.78 3.19
CA PRO A 144 -0.08 1.14 2.12
C PRO A 144 -0.82 1.63 0.90
N HIS A 145 -0.24 2.65 0.26
CA HIS A 145 -0.76 3.20 -0.97
C HIS A 145 -0.73 2.17 -2.11
N VAL A 146 -1.69 2.25 -3.04
CA VAL A 146 -1.88 1.28 -4.14
C VAL A 146 -0.63 1.08 -5.01
N VAL A 147 0.27 2.06 -5.08
CA VAL A 147 1.54 1.94 -5.82
C VAL A 147 2.44 0.81 -5.30
N TRP A 148 2.42 0.52 -3.99
CA TRP A 148 3.23 -0.54 -3.37
C TRP A 148 2.80 -1.96 -3.76
N THR A 149 1.65 -2.10 -4.43
CA THR A 149 1.24 -3.37 -5.03
C THR A 149 2.23 -3.86 -6.09
N ILE A 150 2.94 -2.94 -6.76
CA ILE A 150 3.98 -3.25 -7.75
C ILE A 150 5.10 -4.06 -7.10
N GLU A 151 5.62 -3.59 -5.96
CA GLU A 151 6.66 -4.31 -5.23
C GLU A 151 6.15 -5.65 -4.75
N TRP A 152 4.96 -5.65 -4.14
CA TRP A 152 4.40 -6.88 -3.60
C TRP A 152 4.19 -7.95 -4.68
N MET A 153 3.67 -7.59 -5.85
CA MET A 153 3.50 -8.52 -6.97
C MET A 153 4.86 -8.98 -7.54
N SER A 154 5.85 -8.09 -7.59
CA SER A 154 7.22 -8.43 -8.00
C SER A 154 7.84 -9.43 -7.02
N LEU A 155 7.67 -9.25 -5.71
CA LEU A 155 8.14 -10.18 -4.70
C LEU A 155 7.41 -11.53 -4.77
N VAL A 156 6.10 -11.54 -5.02
CA VAL A 156 5.37 -12.81 -5.21
C VAL A 156 5.91 -13.56 -6.42
N GLU A 157 6.20 -12.87 -7.52
CA GLU A 157 6.82 -13.46 -8.71
C GLU A 157 8.21 -14.05 -8.40
N GLU A 158 9.06 -13.28 -7.73
CA GLU A 158 10.44 -13.68 -7.40
C GLU A 158 10.49 -14.88 -6.46
N TYR A 159 9.61 -14.94 -5.46
CA TYR A 159 9.66 -15.99 -4.43
C TYR A 159 8.72 -17.17 -4.67
N ARG A 160 7.69 -17.03 -5.51
CA ARG A 160 6.65 -18.05 -5.72
C ARG A 160 6.38 -18.34 -7.21
N GLY A 161 7.03 -17.61 -8.12
CA GLY A 161 6.95 -17.81 -9.56
C GLY A 161 5.73 -17.17 -10.22
N GLU A 162 5.76 -17.15 -11.55
CA GLU A 162 4.77 -16.48 -12.40
C GLU A 162 3.33 -16.93 -12.12
N LYS A 163 3.09 -18.23 -11.88
CA LYS A 163 1.74 -18.76 -11.61
C LYS A 163 1.14 -18.15 -10.34
N ALA A 164 1.96 -17.97 -9.30
CA ALA A 164 1.52 -17.33 -8.07
C ALA A 164 1.30 -15.82 -8.27
N ALA A 165 2.20 -15.16 -9.00
CA ALA A 165 2.06 -13.75 -9.35
C ALA A 165 0.79 -13.49 -10.15
N LYS A 166 0.47 -14.33 -11.14
CA LYS A 166 -0.79 -14.31 -11.90
C LYS A 166 -2.01 -14.34 -10.98
N LYS A 167 -2.04 -15.30 -10.04
CA LYS A 167 -3.13 -15.41 -9.05
C LYS A 167 -3.22 -14.16 -8.16
N MET A 168 -2.09 -13.57 -7.79
CA MET A 168 -2.04 -12.34 -6.99
C MET A 168 -2.60 -11.14 -7.76
N VAL A 169 -2.19 -10.93 -9.03
CA VAL A 169 -2.73 -9.86 -9.88
C VAL A 169 -4.23 -10.00 -10.06
N LEU A 170 -4.73 -11.22 -10.32
CA LEU A 170 -6.17 -11.49 -10.40
C LEU A 170 -6.90 -11.12 -9.11
N SER A 171 -6.29 -11.37 -7.94
CA SER A 171 -6.87 -10.99 -6.65
C SER A 171 -6.95 -9.48 -6.45
N PHE A 172 -5.97 -8.72 -6.97
CA PHE A 172 -6.03 -7.25 -6.99
C PHE A 172 -7.08 -6.72 -7.96
N LEU A 173 -7.10 -7.24 -9.19
CA LEU A 173 -8.09 -6.86 -10.22
C LEU A 173 -9.50 -7.13 -9.72
N ARG A 174 -9.75 -8.28 -9.09
CA ARG A 174 -11.05 -8.61 -8.51
C ARG A 174 -11.54 -7.57 -7.51
N ARG A 175 -10.65 -7.03 -6.68
CA ARG A 175 -11.01 -5.96 -5.73
C ARG A 175 -11.43 -4.68 -6.45
N VAL A 176 -10.63 -4.22 -7.41
CA VAL A 176 -10.94 -3.01 -8.20
C VAL A 176 -12.25 -3.18 -9.00
N LEU A 177 -12.49 -4.37 -9.54
CA LEU A 177 -13.71 -4.70 -10.26
C LEU A 177 -14.92 -4.82 -9.34
N SER A 178 -14.76 -5.30 -8.11
CA SER A 178 -15.85 -5.30 -7.12
C SER A 178 -16.33 -3.87 -6.86
N ASP A 179 -15.39 -2.94 -6.69
CA ASP A 179 -15.70 -1.50 -6.57
C ASP A 179 -16.29 -0.92 -7.87
N LYS A 180 -15.95 -1.49 -9.03
CA LYS A 180 -16.49 -1.06 -10.34
C LYS A 180 -17.95 -1.47 -10.53
N HIS A 181 -18.30 -2.65 -10.04
CA HIS A 181 -19.64 -3.21 -10.10
C HIS A 181 -20.50 -2.75 -8.93
N ASP A 182 -20.04 -1.79 -8.12
CA ASP A 182 -20.76 -1.26 -6.96
C ASP A 182 -21.22 -2.36 -5.97
N ILE A 183 -20.42 -3.42 -5.81
CA ILE A 183 -20.69 -4.51 -4.87
C ILE A 183 -20.44 -4.03 -3.43
N THR A 184 -21.38 -4.29 -2.54
CA THR A 184 -21.27 -4.00 -1.11
C THR A 184 -20.20 -4.88 -0.46
N HIS A 185 -19.19 -4.24 0.13
CA HIS A 185 -18.13 -4.96 0.84
C HIS A 185 -18.58 -5.40 2.23
N VAL A 186 -18.73 -6.71 2.41
CA VAL A 186 -18.93 -7.34 3.73
C VAL A 186 -17.61 -7.70 4.43
N CYS A 187 -16.47 -7.33 3.85
CA CYS A 187 -15.14 -7.65 4.40
C CYS A 187 -14.78 -6.84 5.66
N CYS A 188 -13.79 -7.31 6.43
CA CYS A 188 -13.26 -6.66 7.62
C CYS A 188 -12.61 -5.27 7.36
N HIS A 189 -12.57 -4.85 6.10
CA HIS A 189 -12.04 -3.59 5.61
C HIS A 189 -13.08 -2.72 4.87
N ARG A 190 -14.34 -3.21 4.76
CA ARG A 190 -15.57 -2.54 4.28
C ARG A 190 -15.43 -1.56 3.09
N GLY A 191 -14.55 -1.86 2.13
CA GLY A 191 -14.37 -1.04 0.94
C GLY A 191 -13.80 0.36 1.20
N HIS A 192 -13.94 1.26 0.22
CA HIS A 192 -13.37 2.61 0.24
C HIS A 192 -14.10 3.58 1.21
N ASP A 193 -15.37 3.33 1.53
CA ASP A 193 -16.27 4.40 2.00
C ASP A 193 -16.30 4.67 3.51
N LEU A 194 -15.62 3.88 4.35
CA LEU A 194 -15.65 4.09 5.82
C LEU A 194 -14.37 4.70 6.42
N ILE A 195 -13.36 5.01 5.60
CA ILE A 195 -12.08 5.54 6.12
C ILE A 195 -12.18 7.02 6.53
N LEU A 196 -13.16 7.77 6.01
CA LEU A 196 -13.29 9.20 6.29
C LEU A 196 -14.00 9.54 7.60
N ASP A 197 -14.66 8.57 8.25
CA ASP A 197 -15.50 8.83 9.44
C ASP A 197 -14.82 8.52 10.79
N CYS A 198 -13.56 8.06 10.83
CA CYS A 198 -12.88 7.87 12.12
C CYS A 198 -11.34 7.99 12.07
N PRO A 199 -10.77 9.13 12.48
CA PRO A 199 -9.32 9.32 12.58
C PRO A 199 -8.67 8.62 13.80
N PHE A 200 -9.45 7.98 14.67
CA PHE A 200 -8.99 7.63 16.03
C PHE A 200 -9.11 6.16 16.45
N TRP A 201 -9.46 5.23 15.56
CA TRP A 201 -9.70 3.86 16.00
C TRP A 201 -9.09 2.81 15.06
N HIS A 202 -8.04 2.17 15.55
CA HIS A 202 -7.54 0.86 15.12
C HIS A 202 -8.56 -0.29 15.33
N LYS A 203 -9.81 0.03 15.68
CA LYS A 203 -10.84 -0.97 15.89
C LYS A 203 -11.38 -1.37 14.53
N ARG A 204 -10.88 -2.49 14.00
CA ARG A 204 -11.59 -3.26 12.97
C ARG A 204 -13.04 -3.36 13.43
N TYR A 205 -13.97 -2.96 12.56
CA TYR A 205 -15.37 -3.25 12.80
C TYR A 205 -15.52 -4.75 13.04
N ASP A 206 -16.34 -5.13 14.02
CA ASP A 206 -16.65 -6.53 14.25
C ASP A 206 -17.10 -7.14 12.91
N PRO A 207 -16.62 -8.35 12.56
CA PRO A 207 -17.06 -9.02 11.35
C PRO A 207 -18.59 -9.00 11.27
N ILE A 208 -19.12 -8.70 10.08
CA ILE A 208 -20.55 -8.84 9.85
C ILE A 208 -20.90 -10.31 10.12
N PRO A 209 -21.96 -10.60 10.90
CA PRO A 209 -22.42 -11.97 11.11
C PRO A 209 -22.53 -12.71 9.77
N GLU A 210 -22.15 -13.98 9.75
CA GLU A 210 -22.13 -14.78 8.53
C GLU A 210 -23.48 -14.79 7.81
N GLU A 211 -24.58 -14.89 8.57
CA GLU A 211 -25.95 -14.85 8.03
C GLU A 211 -26.25 -13.53 7.30
N ASP A 212 -25.94 -12.39 7.93
CA ASP A 212 -26.13 -11.06 7.33
C ASP A 212 -25.23 -10.86 6.09
N ALA A 213 -24.01 -11.38 6.13
CA ALA A 213 -23.09 -11.31 5.01
C ALA A 213 -23.61 -12.11 3.81
N LEU A 214 -24.17 -13.30 4.05
CA LEU A 214 -24.76 -14.13 3.01
C LEU A 214 -26.03 -13.49 2.43
N GLU A 215 -26.88 -12.88 3.26
CA GLU A 215 -28.08 -12.16 2.79
C GLU A 215 -27.69 -11.04 1.80
N ILE A 216 -26.70 -10.20 2.15
CA ILE A 216 -26.20 -9.14 1.27
C ILE A 216 -25.67 -9.72 -0.05
N VAL A 217 -24.91 -10.82 0.01
CA VAL A 217 -24.35 -11.47 -1.18
C VAL A 217 -25.44 -12.05 -2.08
N ASP A 218 -26.49 -12.63 -1.49
CA ASP A 218 -27.63 -13.18 -2.22
C ASP A 218 -28.45 -12.05 -2.89
N GLU A 219 -28.66 -10.92 -2.21
CA GLU A 219 -29.32 -9.74 -2.77
C GLU A 219 -28.52 -9.13 -3.95
N GLU A 220 -27.20 -9.16 -3.89
CA GLU A 220 -26.30 -8.60 -4.91
C GLU A 220 -25.84 -9.61 -5.98
N ASN A 221 -26.46 -10.79 -6.04
CA ASN A 221 -26.04 -11.89 -6.91
C ASN A 221 -25.89 -11.48 -8.39
N GLU A 222 -26.73 -10.57 -8.91
CA GLU A 222 -26.59 -10.08 -10.28
C GLU A 222 -25.26 -9.32 -10.52
N PHE A 223 -24.83 -8.50 -9.56
CA PHE A 223 -23.53 -7.81 -9.60
C PHE A 223 -22.38 -8.79 -9.44
N VAL A 224 -22.52 -9.77 -8.55
CA VAL A 224 -21.53 -10.83 -8.33
C VAL A 224 -21.33 -11.67 -9.59
N ASN A 225 -22.41 -12.06 -10.28
CA ASN A 225 -22.31 -12.83 -11.52
C ASN A 225 -21.57 -12.07 -12.63
N ARG A 226 -21.82 -10.75 -12.78
CA ARG A 226 -21.04 -9.93 -13.72
C ARG A 226 -19.56 -9.86 -13.37
N LEU A 227 -19.23 -9.77 -12.08
CA LEU A 227 -17.85 -9.84 -11.61
C LEU A 227 -17.23 -11.19 -11.96
N GLU A 228 -17.92 -12.31 -11.72
CA GLU A 228 -17.40 -13.64 -12.05
C GLU A 228 -17.13 -13.81 -13.55
N GLU A 229 -18.05 -13.36 -14.42
CA GLU A 229 -17.85 -13.42 -15.87
C GLU A 229 -16.61 -12.62 -16.33
N GLU A 230 -16.36 -11.45 -15.71
CA GLU A 230 -15.16 -10.65 -16.01
C GLU A 230 -13.89 -11.32 -15.46
N MET A 231 -13.96 -11.90 -14.27
CA MET A 231 -12.85 -12.64 -13.67
C MET A 231 -12.49 -13.92 -14.45
N ASP A 232 -13.47 -14.61 -15.02
CA ASP A 232 -13.26 -15.79 -15.88
C ASP A 232 -12.53 -15.42 -17.17
N ARG A 233 -12.89 -14.29 -17.78
CA ARG A 233 -12.16 -13.75 -18.94
C ARG A 233 -10.72 -13.44 -18.58
N LEU A 234 -10.49 -12.73 -17.48
CA LEU A 234 -9.15 -12.37 -17.00
C LEU A 234 -8.31 -13.61 -16.62
N ALA A 235 -8.92 -14.66 -16.07
CA ALA A 235 -8.21 -15.88 -15.69
C ALA A 235 -7.53 -16.57 -16.90
N SER A 236 -8.07 -16.36 -18.10
CA SER A 236 -7.52 -16.90 -19.36
C SER A 236 -6.32 -16.10 -19.91
N GLU A 237 -6.11 -14.86 -19.49
CA GLU A 237 -5.05 -13.98 -20.01
C GLU A 237 -3.65 -14.39 -19.52
N SER A 238 -2.60 -13.99 -20.25
CA SER A 238 -1.21 -14.19 -19.82
C SER A 238 -0.84 -13.28 -18.64
N TYR A 239 0.25 -13.59 -17.93
CA TYR A 239 0.72 -12.74 -16.84
C TYR A 239 1.03 -11.31 -17.31
N GLN A 240 1.69 -11.16 -18.47
CA GLN A 240 1.99 -9.85 -19.05
C GLN A 240 0.71 -9.06 -19.39
N GLN A 241 -0.30 -9.71 -19.96
CA GLN A 241 -1.59 -9.07 -20.22
C GLN A 241 -2.23 -8.58 -18.91
N LEU A 242 -2.19 -9.38 -17.86
CA LEU A 242 -2.72 -9.02 -16.54
C LEU A 242 -1.95 -7.87 -15.88
N LYS A 243 -0.63 -7.75 -16.08
CA LYS A 243 0.14 -6.56 -15.66
C LYS A 243 -0.38 -5.30 -16.36
N SER A 244 -0.63 -5.37 -17.66
CA SER A 244 -1.23 -4.25 -18.40
C SER A 244 -2.67 -3.96 -17.96
N ARG A 245 -3.47 -4.99 -17.65
CA ARG A 245 -4.80 -4.82 -17.02
C ARG A 245 -4.70 -4.08 -15.69
N TRP A 246 -3.69 -4.39 -14.88
CA TRP A 246 -3.45 -3.70 -13.61
C TRP A 246 -3.07 -2.23 -13.83
N SER A 247 -2.21 -1.93 -14.79
CA SER A 247 -1.86 -0.54 -15.15
C SER A 247 -3.08 0.27 -15.58
N LEU A 248 -4.01 -0.35 -16.32
CA LEU A 248 -5.30 0.25 -16.68
C LEU A 248 -6.24 0.40 -15.46
N ALA A 249 -6.24 -0.57 -14.54
CA ALA A 249 -6.97 -0.46 -13.29
C ALA A 249 -6.48 0.74 -12.45
N MET A 250 -5.16 0.97 -12.40
CA MET A 250 -4.56 2.14 -11.73
C MET A 250 -5.07 3.46 -12.33
N LYS A 251 -5.18 3.57 -13.66
CA LYS A 251 -5.79 4.73 -14.35
C LYS A 251 -7.23 4.96 -13.90
N GLU A 252 -8.04 3.91 -13.79
CA GLU A 252 -9.41 4.01 -13.31
C GLU A 252 -9.48 4.44 -11.84
N LEU A 253 -8.58 3.95 -10.98
CA LEU A 253 -8.51 4.38 -9.58
C LEU A 253 -8.17 5.88 -9.46
N VAL A 254 -7.21 6.38 -10.25
CA VAL A 254 -6.91 7.82 -10.32
C VAL A 254 -8.14 8.61 -10.76
N ARG A 255 -8.82 8.16 -11.83
CA ARG A 255 -10.04 8.80 -12.35
C ARG A 255 -11.14 8.86 -11.29
N ARG A 256 -11.39 7.77 -10.57
CA ARG A 256 -12.38 7.72 -9.47
C ARG A 256 -12.04 8.69 -8.36
N TYR A 257 -10.79 8.74 -7.95
CA TYR A 257 -10.34 9.65 -6.90
C TYR A 257 -10.57 11.12 -7.29
N ILE A 258 -10.20 11.52 -8.52
CA ILE A 258 -10.44 12.87 -9.04
C ILE A 258 -11.94 13.18 -9.03
N ASN A 259 -12.77 12.31 -9.61
CA ASN A 259 -14.22 12.50 -9.67
C ASN A 259 -14.86 12.62 -8.28
N ASN A 260 -14.45 11.77 -7.32
CA ASN A 260 -14.98 11.81 -5.95
C ASN A 260 -14.56 13.08 -5.22
N THR A 261 -13.34 13.55 -5.47
CA THR A 261 -12.83 14.81 -4.92
C THR A 261 -13.61 15.99 -5.48
N GLU A 262 -13.85 16.05 -6.79
CA GLU A 262 -14.66 17.09 -7.44
C GLU A 262 -16.11 17.11 -6.93
N LYS A 263 -16.75 15.93 -6.80
CA LYS A 263 -18.10 15.81 -6.22
C LYS A 263 -18.16 16.39 -4.81
N LYS A 264 -17.24 16.00 -3.92
CA LYS A 264 -17.16 16.52 -2.54
C LYS A 264 -16.96 18.03 -2.49
N HIS A 265 -16.10 18.58 -3.36
CA HIS A 265 -15.93 20.03 -3.47
C HIS A 265 -17.22 20.72 -3.91
N SER A 266 -17.92 20.17 -4.90
CA SER A 266 -19.19 20.72 -5.38
C SER A 266 -20.30 20.70 -4.33
N GLU A 267 -20.39 19.63 -3.53
CA GLU A 267 -21.33 19.50 -2.42
C GLU A 267 -20.99 20.46 -1.28
N HIS A 268 -19.71 20.57 -0.92
CA HIS A 268 -19.24 21.52 0.08
C HIS A 268 -19.53 22.96 -0.36
N ASP A 269 -19.31 23.31 -1.63
CA ASP A 269 -19.66 24.62 -2.17
C ASP A 269 -21.17 24.86 -2.17
N ARG A 270 -21.99 23.84 -2.45
CA ARG A 270 -23.45 23.93 -2.35
C ARG A 270 -23.90 24.17 -0.91
N ILE A 271 -23.33 23.45 0.05
CA ILE A 271 -23.61 23.62 1.49
C ILE A 271 -23.17 25.02 1.92
N ARG A 272 -21.97 25.47 1.55
CA ARG A 272 -21.46 26.82 1.84
C ARG A 272 -22.36 27.90 1.25
N ARG A 273 -22.81 27.73 0.00
CA ARG A 273 -23.77 28.65 -0.64
C ARG A 273 -25.12 28.66 0.09
N ASN A 274 -25.66 27.51 0.46
CA ASN A 274 -26.92 27.42 1.21
C ASN A 274 -26.80 28.01 2.63
N ILE A 275 -25.66 27.86 3.30
CA ILE A 275 -25.37 28.50 4.58
C ILE A 275 -25.28 30.01 4.39
N ASN A 276 -24.56 30.50 3.38
CA ASN A 276 -24.48 31.94 3.10
C ASN A 276 -25.84 32.55 2.76
N VAL A 277 -26.67 31.87 1.95
CA VAL A 277 -28.05 32.29 1.65
C VAL A 277 -28.91 32.32 2.92
N ARG A 278 -28.79 31.31 3.80
CA ARG A 278 -29.48 31.30 5.11
C ARG A 278 -29.00 32.41 6.04
N ILE A 279 -27.71 32.74 6.03
CA ILE A 279 -27.15 33.85 6.83
C ILE A 279 -27.65 35.20 6.31
N ASP A 280 -27.78 35.37 4.99
CA ASP A 280 -28.35 36.60 4.40
C ASP A 280 -29.86 36.73 4.66
N GLU A 281 -30.65 35.64 4.70
CA GLU A 281 -32.05 35.67 5.15
C GLU A 281 -32.19 35.94 6.67
N CYS A 282 -31.29 35.38 7.49
CA CYS A 282 -31.29 35.59 8.95
C CYS A 282 -30.71 36.95 9.38
N ARG A 283 -30.06 37.71 8.50
CA ARG A 283 -29.57 39.07 8.80
C ARG A 283 -30.67 40.10 9.08
N SER A 284 -31.95 39.73 8.94
CA SER A 284 -33.06 40.56 9.42
C SER A 284 -33.39 40.40 10.92
N LYS A 285 -32.94 39.32 11.60
CA LYS A 285 -33.23 39.13 13.04
C LYS A 285 -32.12 38.36 13.78
N ARG A 286 -31.46 39.11 14.68
CA ARG A 286 -30.61 38.72 15.83
C ARG A 286 -29.13 38.43 15.54
N LYS A 287 -28.30 39.22 16.24
CA LYS A 287 -26.92 38.93 16.59
C LYS A 287 -26.92 37.79 17.61
N ASP A 288 -25.84 37.01 17.59
CA ASP A 288 -25.47 35.94 18.52
C ASP A 288 -25.96 34.55 18.11
N GLN A 289 -25.07 33.76 17.47
CA GLN A 289 -24.77 32.38 17.86
C GLN A 289 -23.67 31.73 17.00
N VAL A 290 -22.65 31.21 17.72
CA VAL A 290 -21.81 30.03 17.48
C VAL A 290 -21.12 29.86 16.11
N LEU A 291 -19.83 30.22 16.05
CA LEU A 291 -18.88 29.68 15.08
C LEU A 291 -18.60 28.20 15.42
N VAL A 292 -19.10 27.27 14.61
CA VAL A 292 -18.62 25.88 14.62
C VAL A 292 -17.24 25.86 13.92
N PRO A 293 -16.20 25.19 14.44
CA PRO A 293 -14.85 25.25 13.87
C PRO A 293 -14.78 24.54 12.51
N HIS A 294 -14.90 25.31 11.42
CA HIS A 294 -14.73 24.88 10.03
C HIS A 294 -13.27 24.52 9.64
N ILE A 295 -12.44 24.04 10.57
CA ILE A 295 -10.98 23.93 10.37
C ILE A 295 -10.56 22.61 9.69
N ILE A 296 -11.45 21.65 9.40
CA ILE A 296 -11.03 20.33 8.88
C ILE A 296 -11.06 20.20 7.34
N PHE A 297 -11.77 21.06 6.59
CA PHE A 297 -11.96 20.84 5.13
C PHE A 297 -11.54 22.00 4.23
N ALA A 298 -10.82 23.00 4.76
CA ALA A 298 -10.26 24.06 3.96
C ALA A 298 -8.76 23.83 3.73
N SER A 299 -8.40 23.01 2.74
CA SER A 299 -7.22 23.33 1.96
C SER A 299 -7.54 23.22 0.47
N PRO A 300 -7.62 24.35 -0.24
CA PRO A 300 -7.67 24.38 -1.69
C PRO A 300 -6.26 24.13 -2.21
N LEU A 301 -5.87 22.85 -2.31
CA LEU A 301 -4.69 22.46 -3.08
C LEU A 301 -5.12 21.38 -4.07
N ILE A 302 -5.78 21.81 -5.14
CA ILE A 302 -5.64 21.16 -6.45
C ILE A 302 -4.19 21.45 -6.90
N TRP A 303 -3.23 20.77 -6.28
CA TRP A 303 -1.82 20.85 -6.65
C TRP A 303 -1.32 19.41 -6.75
N ALA A 304 -0.73 19.09 -7.91
CA ALA A 304 -0.18 17.80 -8.33
C ALA A 304 -1.20 16.71 -8.73
N ASN A 305 -0.80 15.90 -9.72
CA ASN A 305 -1.49 14.68 -10.08
C ASN A 305 -1.36 13.73 -8.88
N PRO A 306 -2.43 13.25 -8.25
CA PRO A 306 -2.34 12.42 -7.04
C PRO A 306 -1.57 11.11 -7.28
N ALA A 307 -1.43 10.70 -8.55
CA ALA A 307 -0.56 9.59 -8.92
C ALA A 307 0.93 9.94 -8.92
N SER A 308 1.33 11.19 -9.18
CA SER A 308 2.75 11.56 -9.24
C SER A 308 3.43 11.46 -7.88
N GLU A 309 2.78 11.91 -6.81
CA GLU A 309 3.30 11.81 -5.44
C GLU A 309 3.52 10.34 -5.05
N ALA A 310 2.50 9.51 -5.29
CA ALA A 310 2.57 8.08 -5.02
C ALA A 310 3.66 7.36 -5.81
N ILE A 311 3.75 7.63 -7.12
CA ILE A 311 4.80 7.06 -7.97
C ILE A 311 6.17 7.53 -7.50
N ALA A 312 6.31 8.80 -7.11
CA ALA A 312 7.56 9.34 -6.58
C ALA A 312 8.01 8.64 -5.28
N GLU A 313 7.10 8.30 -4.36
CA GLU A 313 7.43 7.52 -3.16
C GLU A 313 8.08 6.17 -3.53
N TYR A 314 7.47 5.43 -4.44
CA TYR A 314 7.99 4.14 -4.87
C TYR A 314 9.28 4.27 -5.68
N VAL A 315 9.37 5.24 -6.60
CA VAL A 315 10.58 5.51 -7.39
C VAL A 315 11.73 5.87 -6.45
N PHE A 316 11.52 6.74 -5.46
CA PHE A 316 12.56 7.10 -4.50
C PHE A 316 13.12 5.87 -3.79
N TRP A 317 12.25 4.97 -3.32
CA TRP A 317 12.66 3.72 -2.71
C TRP A 317 13.44 2.83 -3.69
N LEU A 318 12.90 2.61 -4.89
CA LEU A 318 13.48 1.72 -5.90
C LEU A 318 14.88 2.18 -6.32
N GLU A 319 15.04 3.47 -6.60
CA GLU A 319 16.30 4.08 -7.02
C GLU A 319 17.35 4.01 -5.90
N HIS A 320 16.95 4.36 -4.69
CA HIS A 320 17.83 4.24 -3.54
C HIS A 320 18.23 2.79 -3.28
N GLU A 321 17.28 1.85 -3.38
CA GLU A 321 17.54 0.42 -3.17
C GLU A 321 18.53 -0.12 -4.20
N TYR A 322 18.36 0.24 -5.46
CA TYR A 322 19.30 -0.09 -6.51
C TYR A 322 20.71 0.42 -6.17
N CYS A 323 20.84 1.70 -5.79
CA CYS A 323 22.12 2.28 -5.37
C CYS A 323 22.72 1.60 -4.13
N ARG A 324 21.91 1.31 -3.11
CA ARG A 324 22.30 0.64 -1.86
C ARG A 324 22.92 -0.73 -2.14
N VAL A 325 22.33 -1.50 -3.05
CA VAL A 325 22.82 -2.82 -3.46
C VAL A 325 24.08 -2.74 -4.33
N GLN A 326 24.27 -1.66 -5.10
CA GLN A 326 25.52 -1.42 -5.85
C GLN A 326 26.70 -1.16 -4.90
N GLN A 327 26.50 -0.39 -3.84
CA GLN A 327 27.58 -0.01 -2.91
C GLN A 327 28.02 -1.16 -1.98
N ARG A 328 27.10 -2.06 -1.60
CA ARG A 328 27.38 -3.18 -0.68
C ARG A 328 28.18 -4.34 -1.28
N GLN A 329 28.38 -4.40 -2.59
CA GLN A 329 28.99 -5.54 -3.28
C GLN A 329 30.06 -5.09 -4.29
N SER A 330 31.25 -5.71 -4.30
CA SER A 330 32.12 -5.74 -5.48
C SER A 330 31.60 -6.85 -6.39
N PRO A 331 30.88 -6.59 -7.49
CA PRO A 331 30.12 -7.64 -8.15
C PRO A 331 31.01 -8.42 -9.13
N GLU A 332 30.96 -9.75 -9.04
CA GLU A 332 31.21 -10.62 -10.19
C GLU A 332 30.14 -10.35 -11.27
N ASN A 333 30.45 -10.57 -12.55
CA ASN A 333 29.56 -10.20 -13.68
C ASN A 333 28.13 -10.76 -13.55
N THR A 334 27.96 -12.00 -13.08
CA THR A 334 26.64 -12.65 -12.96
C THR A 334 25.72 -11.94 -11.95
N GLN A 335 26.26 -11.46 -10.83
CA GLN A 335 25.47 -10.72 -9.85
C GLN A 335 25.06 -9.33 -10.36
N ARG A 336 25.78 -8.78 -11.33
CA ARG A 336 25.42 -7.51 -11.96
C ARG A 336 24.23 -7.67 -12.91
N GLU A 337 24.22 -8.72 -13.73
CA GLU A 337 23.14 -9.01 -14.68
C GLU A 337 21.81 -9.29 -13.96
N GLU A 338 21.83 -10.07 -12.88
CA GLU A 338 20.63 -10.35 -12.08
C GLU A 338 20.02 -9.06 -11.47
N LYS A 339 20.87 -8.11 -11.07
CA LYS A 339 20.46 -6.81 -10.51
C LYS A 339 19.91 -5.85 -11.57
N GLU A 340 20.60 -5.76 -12.71
CA GLU A 340 20.13 -4.95 -13.82
C GLU A 340 18.74 -5.44 -14.27
N GLY A 341 18.54 -6.77 -14.34
CA GLY A 341 17.22 -7.35 -14.59
C GLY A 341 16.20 -7.09 -13.47
N TRP A 342 16.60 -7.11 -12.20
CA TRP A 342 15.71 -6.79 -11.06
C TRP A 342 15.17 -5.36 -11.14
N TYR A 343 16.04 -4.40 -11.46
CA TYR A 343 15.69 -3.00 -11.60
C TYR A 343 14.87 -2.76 -12.88
N GLU A 344 15.31 -3.32 -14.01
CA GLU A 344 14.64 -3.22 -15.31
C GLU A 344 13.17 -3.67 -15.23
N ARG A 345 12.89 -4.82 -14.59
CA ARG A 345 11.51 -5.31 -14.43
C ARG A 345 10.61 -4.34 -13.67
N ARG A 346 11.14 -3.67 -12.63
CA ARG A 346 10.38 -2.73 -11.79
C ARG A 346 10.21 -1.38 -12.46
N VAL A 347 11.27 -0.83 -13.04
CA VAL A 347 11.21 0.48 -13.72
C VAL A 347 10.33 0.41 -14.96
N SER A 348 10.41 -0.67 -15.74
CA SER A 348 9.55 -0.86 -16.93
C SER A 348 8.07 -0.87 -16.56
N TRP A 349 7.71 -1.52 -15.44
CA TRP A 349 6.32 -1.53 -14.99
C TRP A 349 5.86 -0.16 -14.48
N ILE A 350 6.75 0.58 -13.80
CA ILE A 350 6.46 1.96 -13.38
C ILE A 350 6.23 2.87 -14.58
N LEU A 351 7.07 2.78 -15.62
CA LEU A 351 6.92 3.59 -16.83
C LEU A 351 5.62 3.25 -17.57
N GLU A 352 5.24 1.98 -17.62
CA GLU A 352 3.93 1.55 -18.15
C GLU A 352 2.77 2.18 -17.35
N ILE A 353 2.86 2.18 -16.01
CA ILE A 353 1.84 2.80 -15.16
C ILE A 353 1.81 4.32 -15.36
N MET A 354 2.96 4.98 -15.41
CA MET A 354 3.08 6.42 -15.68
C MET A 354 2.39 6.80 -16.99
N ALA A 355 2.61 6.03 -18.06
CA ALA A 355 1.92 6.21 -19.33
C ALA A 355 0.41 6.01 -19.20
N ALA A 356 -0.03 4.93 -18.54
CA ALA A 356 -1.46 4.65 -18.34
C ALA A 356 -2.18 5.76 -17.55
N VAL A 357 -1.56 6.29 -16.50
CA VAL A 357 -2.11 7.36 -15.64
C VAL A 357 -1.80 8.79 -16.13
N LYS A 358 -1.09 8.92 -17.25
CA LYS A 358 -0.67 10.21 -17.86
C LYS A 358 0.12 11.09 -16.89
N VAL A 359 1.12 10.50 -16.23
CA VAL A 359 2.06 11.21 -15.36
C VAL A 359 3.39 11.40 -16.10
N GLU A 360 3.75 12.66 -16.32
CA GLU A 360 5.02 13.03 -16.94
C GLU A 360 6.19 12.87 -15.96
N THR A 361 7.36 12.54 -16.49
CA THR A 361 8.61 12.42 -15.72
C THR A 361 8.93 13.68 -14.90
N ASP A 362 8.68 14.86 -15.46
CA ASP A 362 8.92 16.15 -14.78
C ASP A 362 8.09 16.29 -13.50
N ALA A 363 6.86 15.76 -13.47
CA ALA A 363 6.01 15.78 -12.28
C ALA A 363 6.59 14.89 -11.18
N ILE A 364 7.08 13.69 -11.53
CA ILE A 364 7.78 12.79 -10.60
C ILE A 364 9.02 13.48 -10.03
N VAL A 365 9.84 14.11 -10.88
CA VAL A 365 11.06 14.80 -10.43
C VAL A 365 10.74 15.96 -9.48
N GLN A 366 9.66 16.70 -9.72
CA GLN A 366 9.22 17.75 -8.81
C GLN A 366 8.81 17.19 -7.44
N ASP A 367 8.15 16.02 -7.41
CA ASP A 367 7.75 15.38 -6.16
C ASP A 367 8.96 14.75 -5.44
N LEU A 368 9.88 14.10 -6.16
CA LEU A 368 11.14 13.59 -5.62
C LEU A 368 11.93 14.69 -4.90
N LYS A 369 12.02 15.90 -5.47
CA LYS A 369 12.71 17.06 -4.86
C LYS A 369 12.06 17.57 -3.57
N LYS A 370 10.79 17.27 -3.32
CA LYS A 370 10.09 17.67 -2.09
C LYS A 370 10.34 16.69 -0.94
N MET A 371 10.86 15.50 -1.23
CA MET A 371 11.08 14.46 -0.23
C MET A 371 12.25 14.83 0.67
N THR A 372 12.09 14.61 1.98
CA THR A 372 13.05 15.04 3.02
C THR A 372 13.72 13.86 3.73
N ILE A 373 13.74 12.67 3.12
CA ILE A 373 14.39 11.50 3.71
C ILE A 373 15.88 11.59 3.40
N GLU A 374 16.69 11.88 4.43
CA GLU A 374 18.14 12.10 4.29
C GLU A 374 18.97 10.82 4.46
N GLU A 375 18.41 9.81 5.11
CA GLU A 375 19.08 8.55 5.39
C GLU A 375 18.08 7.38 5.34
N SER A 376 18.56 6.25 4.84
CA SER A 376 18.07 4.95 5.27
C SER A 376 18.70 4.61 6.63
N ARG A 377 18.28 3.52 7.27
CA ARG A 377 18.83 3.11 8.57
C ARG A 377 20.37 3.00 8.60
N THR A 378 21.02 2.72 7.47
CA THR A 378 22.46 2.42 7.38
C THR A 378 23.22 3.27 6.37
N GLU A 379 22.56 3.89 5.41
CA GLU A 379 23.18 4.66 4.33
C GLU A 379 22.53 6.04 4.17
N LYS A 380 23.34 7.04 3.82
CA LYS A 380 22.84 8.36 3.43
C LYS A 380 22.18 8.30 2.06
N VAL A 381 21.08 9.02 1.92
CA VAL A 381 20.38 9.19 0.66
C VAL A 381 21.08 10.30 -0.14
N ASP A 382 21.47 9.98 -1.38
CA ASP A 382 21.87 10.97 -2.38
C ASP A 382 20.69 11.23 -3.33
N GLN A 383 19.93 12.28 -3.03
CA GLN A 383 18.71 12.63 -3.79
C GLN A 383 19.04 13.04 -5.24
N ASP A 384 20.18 13.69 -5.48
CA ASP A 384 20.60 14.08 -6.82
C ASP A 384 20.97 12.84 -7.64
N ALA A 385 21.67 11.87 -7.05
CA ALA A 385 21.97 10.59 -7.70
C ALA A 385 20.70 9.82 -8.05
N ILE A 386 19.72 9.77 -7.14
CA ILE A 386 18.40 9.15 -7.37
C ILE A 386 17.71 9.78 -8.59
N ILE A 387 17.61 11.12 -8.61
CA ILE A 387 16.94 11.84 -9.71
C ILE A 387 17.66 11.61 -11.04
N ASN A 388 19.00 11.69 -11.04
CA ASN A 388 19.79 11.53 -12.26
C ASN A 388 19.71 10.10 -12.82
N HIS A 389 19.74 9.08 -11.96
CA HIS A 389 19.57 7.69 -12.40
C HIS A 389 18.17 7.46 -12.95
N PHE A 390 17.13 7.93 -12.26
CA PHE A 390 15.74 7.81 -12.73
C PHE A 390 15.54 8.45 -14.11
N LEU A 391 16.06 9.67 -14.34
CA LEU A 391 15.99 10.34 -15.64
C LEU A 391 16.68 9.53 -16.76
N THR A 392 17.82 8.90 -16.43
CA THR A 392 18.55 8.03 -17.36
C THR A 392 17.71 6.79 -17.71
N SER A 393 17.08 6.19 -16.72
CA SER A 393 16.19 5.04 -16.89
C SER A 393 14.95 5.38 -17.70
N CYS A 394 14.30 6.52 -17.46
CA CYS A 394 13.19 7.00 -18.28
C CYS A 394 13.58 7.12 -19.76
N SER A 395 14.82 7.52 -20.05
CA SER A 395 15.32 7.64 -21.43
C SER A 395 15.66 6.29 -22.06
N SER A 396 16.07 5.31 -21.24
CA SER A 396 16.57 4.00 -21.69
C SER A 396 15.44 2.98 -21.87
N TYR A 397 14.38 3.09 -21.06
CA TYR A 397 13.27 2.13 -21.00
C TYR A 397 11.93 2.74 -21.44
N ALA A 398 11.94 3.89 -22.11
CA ALA A 398 10.71 4.55 -22.57
C ALA A 398 9.89 3.59 -23.46
N PRO A 399 8.56 3.47 -23.23
CA PRO A 399 7.71 2.66 -24.10
C PRO A 399 7.70 3.22 -25.53
N GLU A 400 7.62 2.34 -26.53
CA GLU A 400 7.55 2.72 -27.95
C GLU A 400 6.34 3.62 -28.25
N SER A 401 6.48 4.55 -29.20
CA SER A 401 5.42 5.48 -29.55
C SER A 401 4.18 4.76 -30.09
N GLY A 402 3.00 5.03 -29.51
CA GLY A 402 1.73 4.37 -29.86
C GLY A 402 1.22 3.33 -28.85
N TYR A 403 1.99 3.04 -27.78
CA TYR A 403 1.60 2.12 -26.72
C TYR A 403 0.27 2.47 -26.03
N GLU A 404 0.00 3.76 -25.81
CA GLU A 404 -1.25 4.24 -25.17
C GLU A 404 -2.52 3.88 -25.96
N ALA A 405 -2.49 3.99 -27.29
CA ALA A 405 -3.62 3.63 -28.14
C ALA A 405 -3.88 2.12 -28.13
N ASN A 406 -2.82 1.32 -27.98
CA ASN A 406 -2.93 -0.13 -27.88
C ASN A 406 -3.53 -0.54 -26.52
N LEU A 407 -3.07 0.06 -25.42
CA LEU A 407 -3.60 -0.15 -24.07
C LEU A 407 -5.09 0.20 -23.95
N GLU A 408 -5.53 1.32 -24.53
CA GLU A 408 -6.95 1.71 -24.48
C GLU A 408 -7.86 0.76 -25.28
N SER A 409 -7.37 0.19 -26.39
CA SER A 409 -8.13 -0.78 -27.18
C SER A 409 -8.29 -2.15 -26.51
N MET A 410 -7.40 -2.50 -25.58
CA MET A 410 -7.49 -3.74 -24.81
C MET A 410 -8.59 -3.70 -23.74
N TRP A 411 -9.01 -2.52 -23.25
CA TRP A 411 -9.94 -2.37 -22.12
C TRP A 411 -11.42 -2.31 -22.51
N LEU A 412 -11.71 -1.97 -23.76
CA LEU A 412 -13.05 -2.07 -24.37
C LEU A 412 -13.36 -3.52 -24.73
#